data_AF-A0AAW6FRM8-F1
#
_entry.id   AF-A0AAW6FRM8-F1
#
_cell.length_a   1.000
_cell.length_b   1.000
_cell.length_c   1.000
_cell.angle_alpha   90.00
_cell.angle_beta   90.00
_cell.angle_gamma   90.00
#
_symmetry.space_group_name_H-M   'P 1'
#
loop_
_entity.id
_entity.type
_entity.pdbx_description
1 polymer ?
#
loop_
_entity_poly.entity_id
_entity_poly.type
_entity_poly.pdbx_seq_one_letter_code
_entity_poly.pdbx_strand_id
1 'polypeptide(L)'
;MHQIEFLTFDKDMNKKQISTYCDNCARTEENDYTGGLPYAIEWKENRTPFDSYDDAYEYLEENYCDGNYEQVAVLYRDLNTVKETKRVKDLKNRIRDLHNKYQLLNSKIHYKDVKSALISCKKCNSKINKDYLNSNFCPICHTDLRPDSTKQRLENMQKNIKNLQKELQKEKLKQKDKAKIKWLVKIEFHC
;
A
#
# COMPACT_ATOMS: atom_id res chain seq x y z
N MET A 1 14.70 -5.08 18.38
CA MET A 1 13.45 -4.40 17.98
C MET A 1 12.50 -5.47 17.44
N HIS A 2 11.19 -5.25 17.28
CA HIS A 2 10.29 -6.25 16.68
C HIS A 2 9.83 -5.80 15.31
N GLN A 3 9.69 -6.77 14.41
CA GLN A 3 9.21 -6.56 13.05
C GLN A 3 8.06 -7.52 12.78
N ILE A 4 6.96 -6.99 12.25
CA ILE A 4 5.81 -7.75 11.79
C ILE A 4 5.79 -7.73 10.27
N GLU A 5 5.65 -8.90 9.65
CA GLU A 5 5.50 -9.06 8.20
C GLU A 5 4.28 -9.90 7.84
N PHE A 6 3.72 -9.61 6.67
CA PHE A 6 2.60 -10.35 6.09
C PHE A 6 3.04 -10.93 4.75
N LEU A 7 3.11 -12.25 4.68
CA LEU A 7 3.63 -12.99 3.53
C LEU A 7 2.51 -13.79 2.87
N THR A 8 2.51 -13.83 1.54
CA THR A 8 1.47 -14.50 0.75
C THR A 8 2.02 -15.74 0.06
N PHE A 9 1.30 -16.86 0.17
CA PHE A 9 1.67 -18.13 -0.47
C PHE A 9 0.47 -18.79 -1.17
N ASP A 10 0.73 -19.60 -2.19
CA ASP A 10 -0.32 -20.41 -2.81
C ASP A 10 -0.85 -21.45 -1.80
N LYS A 11 -2.18 -21.70 -1.80
CA LYS A 11 -2.82 -22.62 -0.85
C LYS A 11 -2.20 -24.02 -0.87
N ASP A 12 -1.80 -24.48 -2.05
CA ASP A 12 -1.31 -25.84 -2.29
C ASP A 12 0.21 -25.97 -2.02
N MET A 13 0.89 -24.87 -1.68
CA MET A 13 2.30 -24.90 -1.31
C MET A 13 2.47 -25.66 0.01
N ASN A 14 3.53 -26.46 0.11
CA ASN A 14 3.77 -27.29 1.28
C ASN A 14 4.00 -26.42 2.53
N LYS A 15 3.21 -26.66 3.60
CA LYS A 15 3.29 -25.89 4.85
C LYS A 15 4.70 -25.87 5.45
N LYS A 16 5.45 -26.98 5.37
CA LYS A 16 6.85 -27.04 5.84
C LYS A 16 7.75 -26.11 5.03
N GLN A 17 7.56 -26.05 3.70
CA GLN A 17 8.29 -25.12 2.85
C GLN A 17 7.98 -23.66 3.20
N ILE A 18 6.69 -23.34 3.43
CA ILE A 18 6.28 -21.99 3.87
C ILE A 18 6.91 -21.67 5.22
N SER A 19 6.82 -22.56 6.22
CA SER A 19 7.42 -22.35 7.53
C SER A 19 8.92 -22.15 7.46
N THR A 20 9.64 -22.93 6.64
CA THR A 20 11.09 -22.73 6.44
C THR A 20 11.40 -21.39 5.79
N TYR A 21 10.61 -20.95 4.80
CA TYR A 21 10.78 -19.64 4.19
C TYR A 21 10.60 -18.52 5.23
N CYS A 22 9.52 -18.57 6.00
CA CYS A 22 9.23 -17.61 7.07
C CYS A 22 10.30 -17.61 8.18
N ASP A 23 10.79 -18.78 8.57
CA ASP A 23 11.87 -18.92 9.55
C ASP A 23 13.17 -18.25 9.05
N ASN A 24 13.49 -18.43 7.77
CA ASN A 24 14.64 -17.77 7.15
C ASN A 24 14.47 -16.26 7.04
N CYS A 25 13.25 -15.74 6.81
CA CYS A 25 13.00 -14.29 6.85
C CYS A 25 13.28 -13.69 8.23
N ALA A 26 13.04 -14.46 9.30
CA ALA A 26 13.28 -14.02 10.67
C ALA A 26 14.74 -14.14 11.13
N ARG A 27 15.60 -14.80 10.34
CA ARG A 27 17.04 -14.90 10.59
C ARG A 27 17.74 -13.73 9.92
N THR A 28 18.45 -12.90 10.68
CA THR A 28 19.33 -11.87 10.12
C THR A 28 20.77 -12.38 10.10
N GLU A 29 21.52 -12.09 9.04
CA GLU A 29 22.94 -12.47 8.93
C GLU A 29 23.83 -11.75 9.96
N GLU A 30 23.32 -10.70 10.61
CA GLU A 30 24.11 -9.75 11.41
C GLU A 30 24.10 -10.03 12.93
N ASN A 31 23.33 -11.00 13.43
CA ASN A 31 23.21 -11.21 14.87
C ASN A 31 23.03 -12.69 15.25
N ASP A 32 24.05 -13.26 15.90
CA ASP A 32 24.13 -14.66 16.41
C ASP A 32 23.01 -15.05 17.40
N TYR A 33 22.11 -14.12 17.72
CA TYR A 33 20.96 -14.29 18.60
C TYR A 33 19.61 -14.39 17.88
N THR A 34 19.53 -14.25 16.55
CA THR A 34 18.26 -14.39 15.81
C THR A 34 17.98 -15.86 15.46
N GLY A 35 17.38 -16.57 16.40
CA GLY A 35 17.10 -18.02 16.32
C GLY A 35 16.08 -18.45 15.25
N GLY A 36 15.55 -17.53 14.44
CA GLY A 36 14.40 -17.75 13.56
C GLY A 36 13.09 -17.32 14.22
N LEU A 37 11.98 -17.90 13.78
CA LEU A 37 10.67 -17.59 14.36
C LEU A 37 10.57 -18.14 15.81
N PRO A 38 10.04 -17.35 16.76
CA PRO A 38 9.93 -17.78 18.15
C PRO A 38 8.91 -18.91 18.36
N TYR A 39 7.91 -19.01 17.48
CA TYR A 39 6.84 -20.00 17.55
C TYR A 39 6.50 -20.55 16.16
N ALA A 40 5.94 -21.76 16.12
CA ALA A 40 5.43 -22.36 14.90
C ALA A 40 4.20 -21.58 14.38
N ILE A 41 4.00 -21.61 13.06
CA ILE A 41 2.82 -21.01 12.42
C ILE A 41 1.56 -21.80 12.77
N GLU A 42 0.60 -21.13 13.38
CA GLU A 42 -0.75 -21.64 13.57
C GLU A 42 -1.56 -21.50 12.27
N TRP A 43 -2.03 -22.64 11.74
CA TRP A 43 -2.77 -22.68 10.47
C TRP A 43 -4.27 -22.69 10.73
N LYS A 44 -4.97 -21.58 10.47
CA LYS A 44 -6.43 -21.47 10.62
C LYS A 44 -7.19 -22.08 9.43
N GLU A 45 -6.88 -23.34 9.09
CA GLU A 45 -7.35 -24.01 7.87
C GLU A 45 -8.83 -24.38 7.88
N ASN A 46 -9.40 -24.61 9.06
CA ASN A 46 -10.82 -24.97 9.22
C ASN A 46 -11.75 -23.75 9.11
N ARG A 47 -11.20 -22.54 8.95
CA ARG A 47 -11.98 -21.31 8.79
C ARG A 47 -12.40 -21.13 7.34
N THR A 48 -13.59 -20.57 7.13
CA THR A 48 -13.99 -20.06 5.81
C THR A 48 -12.96 -19.04 5.31
N PRO A 49 -12.46 -19.17 4.06
CA PRO A 49 -11.55 -18.18 3.48
C PRO A 49 -12.17 -16.79 3.47
N PHE A 50 -11.35 -15.79 3.78
CA PHE A 50 -11.71 -14.39 3.63
C PHE A 50 -12.00 -14.03 2.17
N ASP A 51 -12.87 -13.05 1.98
CA ASP A 51 -13.34 -12.62 0.67
C ASP A 51 -12.26 -11.88 -0.14
N SER A 52 -11.26 -11.31 0.53
CA SER A 52 -10.13 -10.59 -0.06
C SER A 52 -8.88 -10.61 0.83
N TYR A 53 -7.75 -10.12 0.30
CA TYR A 53 -6.52 -9.88 1.07
C TYR A 53 -6.79 -8.88 2.21
N ASP A 54 -7.49 -7.79 1.91
CA ASP A 54 -7.74 -6.70 2.87
C ASP A 54 -8.53 -7.23 4.08
N ASP A 55 -9.58 -8.04 3.85
CA ASP A 55 -10.38 -8.65 4.95
C ASP A 55 -9.54 -9.60 5.82
N ALA A 56 -8.58 -10.31 5.21
CA ALA A 56 -7.68 -11.22 5.93
C ALA A 56 -6.60 -10.45 6.72
N TYR A 57 -6.08 -9.38 6.13
CA TYR A 57 -5.12 -8.48 6.77
C TYR A 57 -5.74 -7.79 7.98
N GLU A 58 -6.92 -7.17 7.83
CA GLU A 58 -7.63 -6.48 8.93
C GLU A 58 -7.87 -7.44 10.09
N TYR A 59 -8.32 -8.68 9.81
CA TYR A 59 -8.47 -9.69 10.85
C TYR A 59 -7.14 -10.02 11.55
N LEU A 60 -6.06 -10.22 10.80
CA LEU A 60 -4.77 -10.53 11.42
C LEU A 60 -4.22 -9.36 12.25
N GLU A 61 -4.35 -8.14 11.73
CA GLU A 61 -3.93 -6.90 12.40
C GLU A 61 -4.70 -6.69 13.71
N GLU A 62 -6.03 -6.82 13.69
CA GLU A 62 -6.88 -6.58 14.86
C GLU A 62 -6.72 -7.66 15.95
N ASN A 63 -6.35 -8.89 15.59
CA ASN A 63 -6.36 -10.02 16.52
C ASN A 63 -4.98 -10.54 16.92
N TYR A 64 -3.92 -10.22 16.15
CA TYR A 64 -2.61 -10.86 16.31
C TYR A 64 -1.42 -9.89 16.21
N CYS A 65 -1.65 -8.57 16.12
CA CYS A 65 -0.58 -7.55 16.07
C CYS A 65 -0.51 -6.67 17.33
N ASP A 66 -1.18 -7.04 18.41
CA ASP A 66 -1.23 -6.29 19.68
C ASP A 66 -0.11 -6.65 20.68
N GLY A 67 1.01 -7.21 20.18
CA GLY A 67 2.20 -7.57 20.97
C GLY A 67 2.33 -9.06 21.29
N ASN A 68 1.45 -9.90 20.75
CA ASN A 68 1.56 -11.34 20.80
C ASN A 68 2.38 -11.83 19.58
N TYR A 69 3.56 -12.40 19.83
CA TYR A 69 4.48 -12.99 18.82
C TYR A 69 3.91 -14.24 18.14
N GLU A 70 2.60 -14.39 18.10
CA GLU A 70 1.91 -15.49 17.46
C GLU A 70 2.10 -15.38 15.94
N GLN A 71 2.46 -16.51 15.34
CA GLN A 71 2.60 -16.63 13.89
C GLN A 71 1.33 -17.28 13.38
N VAL A 72 0.57 -16.59 12.54
CA VAL A 72 -0.78 -17.04 12.17
C VAL A 72 -0.96 -17.00 10.67
N ALA A 73 -1.48 -18.09 10.12
CA ALA A 73 -1.83 -18.21 8.71
C ALA A 73 -3.34 -18.34 8.53
N VAL A 74 -3.92 -17.49 7.69
CA VAL A 74 -5.33 -17.53 7.30
C VAL A 74 -5.48 -17.64 5.78
N LEU A 75 -6.59 -18.23 5.33
CA LEU A 75 -6.91 -18.34 3.91
C LEU A 75 -7.69 -17.12 3.43
N TYR A 76 -7.36 -16.64 2.22
CA TYR A 76 -8.11 -15.59 1.55
C TYR A 76 -8.27 -15.84 0.05
N ARG A 77 -9.24 -15.19 -0.56
CA ARG A 77 -9.48 -15.23 -2.00
C ARG A 77 -8.65 -14.16 -2.71
N ASP A 78 -7.72 -14.58 -3.56
CA ASP A 78 -6.89 -13.66 -4.34
C ASP A 78 -7.68 -13.10 -5.54
N LEU A 79 -8.32 -11.96 -5.30
CA LEU A 79 -9.12 -11.24 -6.30
C LEU A 79 -8.30 -10.75 -7.52
N ASN A 80 -6.96 -10.84 -7.50
CA ASN A 80 -6.15 -10.56 -8.69
C ASN A 80 -6.14 -11.70 -9.71
N THR A 81 -6.57 -12.89 -9.30
CA THR A 81 -6.62 -14.08 -10.16
C THR A 81 -7.92 -14.25 -10.93
N VAL A 82 -8.94 -13.43 -10.62
CA VAL A 82 -10.23 -13.47 -11.32
C VAL A 82 -10.11 -12.98 -12.76
N LYS A 83 -11.01 -13.45 -13.62
CA LYS A 83 -11.03 -13.08 -15.04
C LYS A 83 -11.15 -11.57 -15.22
N GLU A 84 -10.35 -11.05 -16.14
CA GLU A 84 -10.46 -9.65 -16.57
C GLU A 84 -11.70 -9.46 -17.45
N THR A 85 -12.76 -8.92 -16.85
CA THR A 85 -13.97 -8.52 -17.59
C THR A 85 -13.75 -7.17 -18.28
N LYS A 86 -14.62 -6.83 -19.24
CA LYS A 86 -14.61 -5.51 -19.89
C LYS A 86 -14.68 -4.37 -18.86
N ARG A 87 -15.49 -4.52 -17.81
CA ARG A 87 -15.64 -3.51 -16.74
C ARG A 87 -14.39 -3.40 -15.86
N VAL A 88 -13.77 -4.52 -15.49
CA VAL A 88 -12.50 -4.53 -14.76
C VAL A 88 -11.40 -3.84 -15.57
N LYS A 89 -11.32 -4.14 -16.87
CA LYS A 89 -10.35 -3.51 -17.78
C LYS A 89 -10.57 -2.00 -17.91
N ASP A 90 -11.82 -1.55 -18.08
CA ASP A 90 -12.20 -0.14 -18.12
C ASP A 90 -11.79 0.60 -16.84
N LEU A 91 -12.11 0.04 -15.67
CA LEU A 91 -11.73 0.62 -14.37
C LEU A 91 -10.21 0.74 -14.22
N LYS A 92 -9.45 -0.31 -14.57
CA LYS A 92 -7.98 -0.27 -14.54
C LYS A 92 -7.42 0.82 -15.45
N ASN A 93 -7.93 0.96 -16.66
CA ASN A 93 -7.49 2.00 -17.59
C ASN A 93 -7.80 3.40 -17.04
N ARG A 94 -9.02 3.62 -16.53
CA ARG A 94 -9.41 4.90 -15.90
C ARG A 94 -8.52 5.27 -14.72
N ILE A 95 -8.19 4.30 -13.86
CA ILE A 95 -7.25 4.49 -12.75
C ILE A 95 -5.88 4.91 -13.28
N ARG A 96 -5.35 4.18 -14.27
CA ARG A 96 -4.05 4.46 -14.88
C ARG A 96 -4.00 5.86 -15.49
N ASP A 97 -4.99 6.22 -16.29
CA ASP A 97 -5.05 7.52 -16.96
C ASP A 97 -5.15 8.67 -15.95
N LEU A 98 -5.95 8.50 -14.90
CA LEU A 98 -6.07 9.49 -13.85
C LEU A 98 -4.80 9.62 -13.02
N HIS A 99 -4.12 8.50 -12.73
CA HIS A 99 -2.85 8.48 -12.04
C HIS A 99 -1.76 9.19 -12.86
N ASN A 100 -1.68 8.92 -14.16
CA ASN A 100 -0.74 9.60 -15.07
C ASN A 100 -0.98 11.11 -15.08
N LYS A 101 -2.24 11.55 -15.18
CA LYS A 101 -2.61 12.97 -15.10
C LYS A 101 -2.23 13.58 -13.75
N TYR A 102 -2.42 12.84 -12.66
CA TYR A 102 -2.05 13.30 -11.32
C TYR A 102 -0.53 13.49 -11.22
N GLN A 103 0.26 12.51 -11.65
CA GLN A 103 1.73 12.58 -11.59
C GLN A 103 2.28 13.73 -12.42
N LEU A 104 1.76 13.92 -13.64
CA LEU A 104 2.14 15.03 -14.50
C LEU A 104 1.86 16.40 -13.85
N LEU A 105 0.70 16.55 -13.19
CA LEU A 105 0.36 17.79 -12.50
C LEU A 105 1.19 17.99 -11.23
N ASN A 106 1.44 16.92 -10.48
CA ASN A 106 2.13 16.97 -9.20
C ASN A 106 3.64 17.22 -9.35
N SER A 107 4.26 16.66 -10.39
CA SER A 107 5.70 16.81 -10.65
C SER A 107 6.05 18.17 -11.27
N LYS A 108 5.10 18.86 -11.92
CA LYS A 108 5.34 20.17 -12.50
C LYS A 108 5.59 21.23 -11.42
N ILE A 109 6.74 21.90 -11.49
CA ILE A 109 7.01 23.10 -10.68
C ILE A 109 6.13 24.24 -11.22
N HIS A 110 5.13 24.63 -10.43
CA HIS A 110 4.08 25.58 -10.83
C HIS A 110 4.66 26.94 -11.23
N TYR A 111 5.65 27.42 -10.49
CA TYR A 111 6.20 28.76 -10.66
C TYR A 111 7.33 28.86 -11.68
N LYS A 112 7.73 27.75 -12.32
CA LYS A 112 8.82 27.73 -13.31
C LYS A 112 8.54 28.66 -14.50
N ASP A 113 7.28 28.70 -14.93
CA ASP A 113 6.84 29.47 -16.11
C ASP A 113 6.26 30.85 -15.73
N VAL A 114 6.32 31.26 -14.46
CA VAL A 114 5.72 32.51 -13.99
C VAL A 114 6.65 33.71 -14.29
N LYS A 115 6.06 34.82 -14.76
CA LYS A 115 6.81 36.02 -15.16
C LYS A 115 7.49 36.72 -13.97
N SER A 116 6.83 36.80 -12.82
CA SER A 116 7.36 37.47 -11.62
C SER A 116 8.68 36.84 -11.17
N ALA A 117 9.71 37.66 -10.92
CA ALA A 117 10.99 37.20 -10.38
C ALA A 117 10.89 36.73 -8.92
N LEU A 118 9.95 37.31 -8.15
CA LEU A 118 9.75 36.99 -6.74
C LEU A 118 8.38 36.34 -6.52
N ILE A 119 8.36 35.30 -5.71
CA ILE A 119 7.17 34.59 -5.23
C ILE A 119 7.06 34.80 -3.72
N SER A 120 5.90 35.22 -3.24
CA SER A 120 5.64 35.39 -1.81
C SER A 120 4.99 34.14 -1.22
N CYS A 121 5.51 33.62 -0.11
CA CYS A 121 4.85 32.57 0.64
C CYS A 121 3.70 33.14 1.46
N LYS A 122 2.47 32.66 1.24
CA LYS A 122 1.28 33.09 1.98
C LYS A 122 1.27 32.70 3.48
N LYS A 123 2.15 31.78 3.90
CA LYS A 123 2.22 31.32 5.31
C LYS A 123 3.25 32.08 6.14
N CYS A 124 4.50 32.16 5.66
CA CYS A 124 5.59 32.80 6.41
C CYS A 124 6.00 34.17 5.86
N ASN A 125 5.31 34.68 4.83
CA ASN A 125 5.54 35.97 4.19
C ASN A 125 6.93 36.17 3.55
N SER A 126 7.75 35.11 3.46
CA SER A 126 9.05 35.15 2.80
C SER A 126 8.90 35.47 1.31
N LYS A 127 9.77 36.35 0.80
CA LYS A 127 9.93 36.62 -0.64
C LYS A 127 11.03 35.72 -1.18
N ILE A 128 10.67 34.88 -2.15
CA ILE A 128 11.54 33.84 -2.70
C ILE A 128 11.82 34.19 -4.15
N ASN A 129 13.10 34.20 -4.56
CA ASN A 129 13.43 34.33 -5.96
C ASN A 129 13.10 33.00 -6.68
N LYS A 130 12.29 33.09 -7.75
CA LYS A 130 11.81 31.92 -8.49
C LYS A 130 12.94 31.07 -9.08
N ASP A 131 14.07 31.69 -9.41
CA ASP A 131 15.18 31.01 -10.09
C ASP A 131 15.88 30.01 -9.15
N TYR A 132 15.72 30.20 -7.83
CA TYR A 132 16.18 29.26 -6.81
C TYR A 132 15.08 28.27 -6.35
N LEU A 133 13.88 28.33 -6.94
CA LEU A 133 12.77 27.50 -6.56
C LEU A 133 12.73 26.20 -7.38
N ASN A 134 13.38 25.16 -6.86
CA ASN A 134 13.43 23.82 -7.48
C ASN A 134 12.26 22.90 -7.10
N SER A 135 11.27 23.39 -6.36
CA SER A 135 10.11 22.60 -5.92
C SER A 135 8.85 23.46 -5.79
N ASN A 136 7.71 22.84 -5.50
CA ASN A 136 6.47 23.55 -5.18
C ASN A 136 6.39 24.02 -3.72
N PHE A 137 7.42 23.79 -2.90
CA PHE A 137 7.39 24.06 -1.47
C PHE A 137 8.26 25.26 -1.09
N CYS A 138 7.82 26.00 -0.08
CA CYS A 138 8.59 27.09 0.49
C CYS A 138 9.92 26.56 1.06
N PRO A 139 11.09 27.14 0.71
CA PRO A 139 12.37 26.69 1.25
C PRO A 139 12.54 27.04 2.75
N ILE A 140 11.68 27.90 3.29
CA ILE A 140 11.76 28.36 4.69
C ILE A 140 10.80 27.58 5.59
N CYS A 141 9.52 27.48 5.20
CA CYS A 141 8.48 26.87 6.03
C CYS A 141 7.86 25.61 5.44
N HIS A 142 8.41 25.10 4.33
CA HIS A 142 8.00 23.87 3.63
C HIS A 142 6.53 23.80 3.21
N THR A 143 5.83 24.92 3.23
CA THR A 143 4.43 24.97 2.81
C THR A 143 4.32 24.96 1.31
N ASP A 144 3.39 24.17 0.79
CA ASP A 144 3.07 24.12 -0.63
C ASP A 144 2.62 25.50 -1.12
N LEU A 145 3.39 26.06 -2.05
CA LEU A 145 3.21 27.39 -2.60
C LEU A 145 2.14 27.43 -3.68
N ARG A 146 1.72 26.27 -4.23
CA ARG A 146 0.75 26.22 -5.33
C ARG A 146 -0.57 26.92 -4.96
N PRO A 147 -1.29 27.48 -5.95
CA PRO A 147 -2.63 28.01 -5.71
C PRO A 147 -3.57 26.96 -5.13
N ASP A 148 -4.51 27.40 -4.30
CA ASP A 148 -5.44 26.50 -3.60
C ASP A 148 -6.29 25.69 -4.59
N SER A 149 -6.63 26.25 -5.75
CA SER A 149 -7.30 25.52 -6.84
C SER A 149 -6.48 24.35 -7.39
N THR A 150 -5.14 24.47 -7.43
CA THR A 150 -4.25 23.38 -7.87
C THR A 150 -4.15 22.30 -6.80
N LYS A 151 -4.03 22.69 -5.54
CA LYS A 151 -4.04 21.76 -4.39
C LYS A 151 -5.34 20.97 -4.33
N GLN A 152 -6.47 21.66 -4.38
CA GLN A 152 -7.79 21.05 -4.37
C GLN A 152 -8.01 20.12 -5.58
N ARG A 153 -7.47 20.48 -6.75
CA ARG A 153 -7.49 19.59 -7.93
C ARG A 153 -6.71 18.29 -7.68
N LEU A 154 -5.51 18.36 -7.10
CA LEU A 154 -4.70 17.19 -6.76
C LEU A 154 -5.39 16.29 -5.73
N GLU A 155 -5.96 16.89 -4.68
CA GLU A 155 -6.73 16.17 -3.65
C GLU A 155 -7.95 15.46 -4.25
N ASN A 156 -8.71 16.15 -5.09
CA ASN A 156 -9.87 15.57 -5.79
C ASN A 156 -9.46 14.42 -6.70
N MET A 157 -8.33 14.53 -7.41
CA MET A 157 -7.81 13.44 -8.25
C MET A 157 -7.42 12.23 -7.40
N GLN A 158 -6.73 12.41 -6.27
CA GLN A 158 -6.41 11.31 -5.34
C GLN A 158 -7.67 10.63 -4.80
N LYS A 159 -8.66 11.42 -4.37
CA LYS A 159 -9.96 10.89 -3.90
C LYS A 159 -10.66 10.07 -4.99
N ASN A 160 -10.63 10.55 -6.23
CA ASN A 160 -11.22 9.85 -7.37
C ASN A 160 -10.47 8.55 -7.69
N ILE A 161 -9.15 8.53 -7.62
CA ILE A 161 -8.34 7.29 -7.76
C ILE A 161 -8.76 6.27 -6.69
N LYS A 162 -8.84 6.69 -5.42
CA LYS A 162 -9.26 5.83 -4.31
C LYS A 162 -10.67 5.27 -4.52
N ASN A 163 -11.61 6.09 -4.98
CA ASN A 163 -12.97 5.65 -5.29
C ASN A 163 -13.00 4.62 -6.44
N LEU A 164 -12.25 4.87 -7.51
CA LEU A 164 -12.15 3.92 -8.63
C LEU A 164 -11.51 2.60 -8.22
N GLN A 165 -10.51 2.63 -7.33
CA GLN A 165 -9.89 1.42 -6.76
C GLN A 165 -10.91 0.63 -5.94
N LYS A 166 -11.74 1.30 -5.12
CA LYS A 166 -12.84 0.65 -4.40
C LYS A 166 -13.88 0.03 -5.34
N GLU A 167 -14.25 0.73 -6.42
CA GLU A 167 -15.14 0.18 -7.44
C GLU A 167 -14.53 -1.06 -8.12
N LEU A 168 -13.23 -1.01 -8.44
CA LEU A 168 -12.50 -2.13 -9.03
C LEU A 168 -12.50 -3.36 -8.10
N GLN A 169 -12.27 -3.15 -6.80
CA GLN A 169 -12.32 -4.26 -5.84
C GLN A 169 -13.73 -4.85 -5.72
N LYS A 170 -14.76 -4.01 -5.61
CA LYS A 170 -16.16 -4.47 -5.59
C LYS A 170 -16.52 -5.28 -6.84
N GLU A 171 -16.04 -4.85 -8.01
CA GLU A 171 -16.29 -5.55 -9.26
C GLU A 171 -15.58 -6.91 -9.32
N LYS A 172 -14.35 -7.01 -8.81
CA LYS A 172 -13.63 -8.28 -8.68
C LYS A 172 -14.29 -9.22 -7.67
N LEU A 173 -14.79 -8.68 -6.56
CA LEU A 173 -15.45 -9.44 -5.50
C LEU A 173 -16.70 -10.18 -5.98
N LYS A 174 -17.41 -9.66 -7.00
CA LYS A 174 -18.53 -10.39 -7.65
C LYS A 174 -18.11 -11.74 -8.26
N GLN A 175 -16.82 -11.95 -8.49
CA GLN A 175 -16.25 -13.17 -9.05
C GLN A 175 -15.43 -13.96 -8.00
N LYS A 176 -15.59 -13.67 -6.70
CA LYS A 176 -14.80 -14.26 -5.60
C LYS A 176 -14.77 -15.78 -5.59
N ASP A 177 -15.86 -16.43 -6.02
CA ASP A 177 -15.94 -17.90 -6.05
C ASP A 177 -15.01 -18.52 -7.10
N LYS A 178 -14.56 -17.73 -8.08
CA LYS A 178 -13.60 -18.13 -9.12
C LYS A 178 -12.17 -17.73 -8.79
N ALA A 179 -11.95 -17.00 -7.70
CA ALA A 179 -10.62 -16.60 -7.28
C ALA A 179 -9.85 -17.80 -6.73
N LYS A 180 -8.54 -17.83 -6.99
CA LYS A 180 -7.65 -18.76 -6.30
C LYS A 180 -7.62 -18.43 -4.81
N ILE A 181 -7.48 -19.46 -3.99
CA ILE A 181 -7.29 -19.30 -2.55
C ILE A 181 -5.79 -19.26 -2.27
N LYS A 182 -5.38 -18.37 -1.37
CA LYS A 182 -3.99 -18.21 -0.91
C LYS A 182 -3.93 -18.16 0.60
N TRP A 183 -2.75 -18.46 1.14
CA TRP A 183 -2.39 -18.18 2.52
C TRP A 183 -1.92 -16.74 2.65
N LEU A 184 -2.41 -16.04 3.67
CA LEU A 184 -1.79 -14.85 4.24
C LEU A 184 -1.22 -15.24 5.60
N VAL A 185 0.09 -15.10 5.75
CA VAL A 185 0.85 -15.51 6.93
C VAL A 185 1.39 -14.26 7.61
N LYS A 186 0.92 -13.97 8.82
CA LYS A 186 1.54 -12.99 9.71
C LYS A 186 2.72 -13.66 10.41
N ILE A 187 3.88 -13.01 10.35
CA ILE A 187 5.04 -13.36 11.14
C ILE A 187 5.53 -12.17 11.97
N GLU A 188 6.05 -12.43 13.17
CA GLU A 188 6.63 -11.44 14.07
C GLU A 188 7.91 -11.97 14.70
N PHE A 189 9.00 -11.22 14.57
CA PHE A 189 10.32 -11.65 15.00
C PHE A 189 11.18 -10.49 15.48
N HIS A 190 12.28 -10.82 16.15
CA HIS A 190 13.26 -9.85 16.60
C HIS A 190 14.22 -9.47 15.47
N CYS A 191 14.44 -8.17 15.28
CA CYS A 191 15.53 -7.61 14.49
C CYS A 191 16.58 -6.95 15.39
#